data_AF-A0A366E424-F1
#
_entry.id   AF-A0A366E424-F1
#
_cell.length_a   1.000
_cell.length_b   1.000
_cell.length_c   1.000
_cell.angle_alpha   90.00
_cell.angle_beta   90.00
_cell.angle_gamma   90.00
#
_symmetry.space_group_name_H-M   'P 1'
#
loop_
_entity.id
_entity.type
_entity.pdbx_description
1 polymer ?
#
loop_
_entity_poly.entity_id
_entity_poly.type
_entity_poly.pdbx_seq_one_letter_code
_entity_poly.pdbx_strand_id
1 'polypeptide(L)'
;MFIEYYGGQYATYPFKNIIFKVHLIVSVMIAIISIIFAIRPIYMRYQKTQYFLNTIKSQNLGGISFYIVALLAIGANINGNSEDMITFTYITLAIGFIVFIITFIRFYILLKNGKYRKGAKKDYQRRKFKGKSLLPIAIPAGIGIVFIIQYLIRTFDFASAETIIMAILMIGLFYTKLFVLPEQLVLQYCKIRFDSFNYEQNGRLKPVRDEDGNIIME
;
A
#
# COMPACT_ATOMS: atom_id res chain seq x y z
N MET A 1 8.52 11.47 -5.56
CA MET A 1 8.49 12.70 -6.38
C MET A 1 9.86 13.19 -6.84
N PHE A 2 10.85 13.50 -6.01
CA PHE A 2 12.18 13.92 -6.52
C PHE A 2 12.84 12.87 -7.42
N ILE A 3 12.85 11.60 -6.97
CA ILE A 3 13.39 10.47 -7.73
C ILE A 3 12.61 10.23 -9.04
N GLU A 4 11.28 10.42 -9.02
CA GLU A 4 10.43 10.29 -10.21
C GLU A 4 10.72 11.39 -11.22
N TYR A 5 10.91 12.63 -10.76
CA TYR A 5 11.24 13.75 -11.63
C TYR A 5 12.60 13.54 -12.31
N TYR A 6 13.61 13.16 -11.52
CA TYR A 6 14.96 12.90 -12.05
C TYR A 6 14.97 11.69 -12.99
N GLY A 7 14.38 10.56 -12.57
CA GLY A 7 14.28 9.36 -13.42
C GLY A 7 13.48 9.59 -14.71
N GLY A 8 12.46 10.46 -14.66
CA GLY A 8 11.65 10.83 -15.82
C GLY A 8 12.40 11.62 -16.89
N GLN A 9 13.48 12.34 -16.54
CA GLN A 9 14.30 13.06 -17.53
C GLN A 9 15.03 12.07 -18.46
N TYR A 10 15.56 10.98 -17.89
CA TYR A 10 16.38 10.01 -18.61
C TYR A 10 15.58 8.83 -19.18
N ALA A 11 14.36 8.58 -18.71
CA ALA A 11 13.53 7.49 -19.20
C ALA A 11 12.94 7.76 -20.60
N THR A 12 12.94 6.77 -21.48
CA THR A 12 12.22 6.80 -22.77
C THR A 12 10.79 6.22 -22.66
N TYR A 13 10.31 6.02 -21.42
CA TYR A 13 9.01 5.40 -21.14
C TYR A 13 7.82 6.18 -21.75
N PRO A 14 6.86 5.51 -22.42
CA PRO A 14 5.72 6.16 -23.06
C PRO A 14 4.82 6.87 -22.04
N PHE A 15 4.31 8.05 -22.40
CA PHE A 15 3.46 8.88 -21.54
C PHE A 15 4.08 9.30 -20.19
N LYS A 16 5.40 9.18 -19.99
CA LYS A 16 6.09 9.54 -18.74
C LYS A 16 5.68 10.92 -18.18
N ASN A 17 5.55 11.92 -19.06
CA ASN A 17 5.18 13.28 -18.67
C ASN A 17 3.74 13.36 -18.14
N ILE A 18 2.82 12.59 -18.73
CA ILE A 18 1.43 12.53 -18.31
C ILE A 18 1.33 11.82 -16.96
N ILE A 19 1.98 10.65 -16.83
CA ILE A 19 2.01 9.86 -15.59
C ILE A 19 2.57 10.70 -14.43
N PHE A 20 3.70 11.36 -14.64
CA PHE A 20 4.31 12.23 -13.64
C PHE A 20 3.42 13.41 -13.28
N LYS A 21 2.87 14.12 -14.28
CA LYS A 21 2.01 15.30 -14.05
C LYS A 21 0.76 14.92 -13.24
N VAL A 22 0.10 13.82 -13.58
CA VAL A 22 -1.08 13.33 -12.85
C VAL A 22 -0.70 12.94 -11.43
N HIS A 23 0.37 12.17 -11.24
CA HIS A 23 0.81 11.76 -9.91
C HIS A 23 1.22 12.95 -9.03
N LEU A 24 1.87 13.96 -9.61
CA LEU A 24 2.23 15.20 -8.94
C LEU A 24 0.98 15.97 -8.47
N ILE A 25 -0.01 16.17 -9.35
CA ILE A 25 -1.26 16.87 -9.00
C ILE A 25 -1.97 16.14 -7.86
N VAL A 26 -2.13 14.81 -7.96
CA VAL A 26 -2.75 13.99 -6.92
C VAL A 26 -1.98 14.08 -5.61
N SER A 27 -0.64 14.01 -5.67
CA SER A 27 0.22 14.10 -4.48
C SER A 27 0.12 15.46 -3.78
N VAL A 28 0.08 16.55 -4.55
CA VAL A 28 -0.10 17.91 -4.01
C VAL A 28 -1.48 18.04 -3.34
N MET A 29 -2.54 17.54 -3.97
CA MET A 29 -3.88 17.53 -3.37
C MET A 29 -3.91 16.75 -2.05
N ILE A 30 -3.32 15.56 -2.01
CA ILE A 30 -3.22 14.76 -0.78
C ILE A 30 -2.40 15.49 0.28
N ALA A 31 -1.31 16.17 -0.09
CA ALA A 31 -0.47 16.92 0.84
C ALA A 31 -1.22 18.08 1.48
N ILE A 32 -1.93 18.89 0.68
CA ILE A 32 -2.74 20.02 1.18
C ILE A 32 -3.80 19.52 2.17
N ILE A 33 -4.56 18.48 1.80
CA ILE A 33 -5.58 17.91 2.69
C ILE A 33 -4.91 17.33 3.96
N SER A 34 -3.75 16.70 3.83
CA SER A 34 -3.01 16.14 4.98
C SER A 34 -2.56 17.21 5.97
N ILE A 35 -2.16 18.39 5.50
CA ILE A 35 -1.80 19.53 6.36
C ILE A 35 -3.03 20.02 7.15
N ILE A 36 -4.18 20.14 6.49
CA ILE A 36 -5.44 20.51 7.17
C ILE A 36 -5.76 19.50 8.28
N PHE A 37 -5.64 18.21 7.99
CA PHE A 37 -5.86 17.13 8.96
C PHE A 37 -4.73 16.93 9.97
N ALA A 38 -3.63 17.70 9.91
CA ALA A 38 -2.62 17.71 10.96
C ALA A 38 -3.04 18.56 12.17
N ILE A 39 -4.01 19.46 12.00
CA ILE A 39 -4.50 20.36 13.03
C ILE A 39 -5.35 19.58 14.05
N ARG A 40 -5.01 19.70 15.34
CA ARG A 40 -5.64 18.93 16.43
C ARG A 40 -7.16 19.00 16.50
N PRO A 41 -7.78 20.19 16.50
CA PRO A 41 -9.24 20.31 16.45
C PRO A 41 -9.88 19.53 15.30
N ILE A 42 -9.23 19.52 14.12
CA ILE A 42 -9.79 18.92 12.90
C ILE A 42 -9.68 17.40 12.97
N TYR A 43 -8.50 16.85 13.27
CA TYR A 43 -8.36 15.40 13.29
C TYR A 43 -9.15 14.75 14.43
N MET A 44 -9.31 15.43 15.57
CA MET A 44 -10.10 14.91 16.70
C MET A 44 -11.59 14.85 16.36
N ARG A 45 -12.09 15.76 15.52
CA ARG A 45 -13.49 15.78 15.06
C ARG A 45 -13.73 14.79 13.91
N TYR A 46 -12.77 14.65 13.00
CA TYR A 46 -12.90 13.84 11.78
C TYR A 46 -11.95 12.63 11.75
N GLN A 47 -11.84 11.90 12.86
CA GLN A 47 -10.88 10.80 13.03
C GLN A 47 -11.05 9.66 12.01
N LYS A 48 -12.27 9.41 11.54
CA LYS A 48 -12.59 8.40 10.52
C LYS A 48 -12.04 8.80 9.15
N THR A 49 -12.29 10.06 8.76
CA THR A 49 -11.80 10.65 7.50
C THR A 49 -10.28 10.81 7.53
N GLN A 50 -9.71 11.16 8.68
CA GLN A 50 -8.26 11.28 8.85
C GLN A 50 -7.54 9.94 8.67
N TYR A 51 -8.11 8.84 9.19
CA TYR A 51 -7.55 7.51 8.99
C TYR A 51 -7.64 7.08 7.50
N PHE A 52 -8.73 7.44 6.82
CA PHE A 52 -8.91 7.17 5.39
C PHE A 52 -7.87 7.93 4.56
N LEU A 53 -7.71 9.22 4.83
CA LEU A 53 -6.69 10.07 4.20
C LEU A 53 -5.28 9.51 4.42
N ASN A 54 -4.96 9.06 5.63
CA ASN A 54 -3.67 8.43 5.91
C ASN A 54 -3.46 7.12 5.13
N THR A 55 -4.53 6.35 4.91
CA THR A 55 -4.49 5.16 4.07
C THR A 55 -4.19 5.53 2.62
N ILE A 56 -4.90 6.51 2.04
CA ILE A 56 -4.65 7.03 0.68
C ILE A 56 -3.20 7.54 0.57
N LYS A 57 -2.76 8.39 1.50
CA LYS A 57 -1.40 8.93 1.55
C LYS A 57 -0.35 7.82 1.57
N SER A 58 -0.55 6.79 2.40
CA SER A 58 0.35 5.64 2.49
C SER A 58 0.44 4.86 1.19
N GLN A 59 -0.69 4.68 0.47
CA GLN A 59 -0.71 3.98 -0.81
C GLN A 59 -0.11 4.82 -1.93
N ASN A 60 -0.33 6.15 -1.91
CA ASN A 60 0.28 7.05 -2.88
C ASN A 60 1.82 7.08 -2.75
N LEU A 61 2.33 7.29 -1.52
CA LEU A 61 3.76 7.39 -1.26
C LEU A 61 4.51 6.05 -1.34
N GLY A 62 3.89 4.97 -0.84
CA GLY A 62 4.56 3.68 -0.73
C GLY A 62 4.17 2.67 -1.81
N GLY A 63 3.06 2.88 -2.50
CA GLY A 63 2.59 2.00 -3.57
C GLY A 63 2.86 2.64 -4.92
N ILE A 64 2.05 3.63 -5.27
CA ILE A 64 2.05 4.27 -6.59
C ILE A 64 3.41 4.90 -6.91
N SER A 65 4.01 5.63 -5.97
CA SER A 65 5.31 6.27 -6.19
C SER A 65 6.41 5.25 -6.54
N PHE A 66 6.52 4.13 -5.80
CA PHE A 66 7.53 3.11 -6.09
C PHE A 66 7.27 2.40 -7.42
N TYR A 67 6.00 2.15 -7.75
CA TYR A 67 5.67 1.58 -9.05
C TYR A 67 6.06 2.50 -10.21
N ILE A 68 5.79 3.79 -10.12
CA ILE A 68 6.21 4.77 -11.14
C ILE A 68 7.74 4.81 -11.25
N VAL A 69 8.46 4.84 -10.13
CA VAL A 69 9.93 4.79 -10.14
C VAL A 69 10.44 3.53 -10.82
N ALA A 70 9.81 2.37 -10.61
CA ALA A 70 10.19 1.14 -11.29
C ALA A 70 10.00 1.23 -12.81
N LEU A 71 8.86 1.75 -13.28
CA LEU A 71 8.59 1.93 -14.70
C LEU A 71 9.59 2.89 -15.36
N LEU A 72 9.93 4.00 -14.68
CA LEU A 72 10.91 4.95 -15.17
C LEU A 72 12.33 4.36 -15.19
N ALA A 73 12.71 3.58 -14.18
CA ALA A 73 14.01 2.91 -14.13
C ALA A 73 14.17 1.89 -15.28
N ILE A 74 13.11 1.11 -15.55
CA ILE A 74 13.02 0.20 -16.69
C ILE A 74 13.12 0.98 -18.00
N GLY A 75 12.38 2.08 -18.15
CA GLY A 75 12.42 2.90 -19.34
C GLY A 75 13.71 3.69 -19.55
N ALA A 76 14.59 3.82 -18.55
CA ALA A 76 15.84 4.58 -18.69
C ALA A 76 17.03 3.76 -19.19
N ASN A 77 17.03 2.44 -18.98
CA ASN A 77 18.21 1.60 -19.26
C ASN A 77 17.89 0.40 -20.17
N ILE A 78 16.75 0.42 -20.85
CA ILE A 78 16.32 -0.66 -21.73
C ILE A 78 15.99 -0.10 -23.10
N ASN A 79 16.59 -0.66 -24.14
CA ASN A 79 16.24 -0.42 -25.55
C ASN A 79 14.97 -1.21 -25.92
N GLY A 80 13.91 -1.03 -25.15
CA GLY A 80 12.65 -1.75 -25.31
C GLY A 80 11.70 -1.02 -26.25
N ASN A 81 10.90 -1.77 -27.00
CA ASN A 81 9.79 -1.18 -27.76
C ASN A 81 8.79 -0.55 -26.77
N SER A 82 8.20 0.59 -27.15
CA SER A 82 7.16 1.26 -26.35
C SER A 82 5.96 0.35 -26.07
N GLU A 83 5.66 -0.56 -26.99
CA GLU A 83 4.58 -1.55 -26.87
C GLU A 83 4.85 -2.58 -25.75
N ASP A 84 6.09 -3.05 -25.62
CA ASP A 84 6.48 -3.99 -24.56
C ASP A 84 6.40 -3.34 -23.18
N MET A 85 6.79 -2.07 -23.07
CA MET A 85 6.70 -1.29 -21.84
C MET A 85 5.26 -1.08 -21.38
N ILE A 86 4.34 -0.79 -22.32
CA ILE A 86 2.91 -0.65 -22.04
C ILE A 86 2.32 -2.00 -21.63
N THR A 87 2.65 -3.07 -22.37
CA THR A 87 2.19 -4.43 -22.07
C THR A 87 2.65 -4.88 -20.69
N PHE A 88 3.92 -4.64 -20.35
CA PHE A 88 4.46 -4.89 -19.02
C PHE A 88 3.67 -4.16 -17.92
N THR A 89 3.33 -2.89 -18.13
CA THR A 89 2.53 -2.12 -17.19
C THR A 89 1.14 -2.71 -16.98
N TYR A 90 0.44 -3.10 -18.06
CA TYR A 90 -0.86 -3.75 -17.93
C TYR A 90 -0.77 -5.10 -17.21
N ILE A 91 0.23 -5.94 -17.55
CA ILE A 91 0.45 -7.24 -16.90
C ILE A 91 0.72 -7.05 -15.41
N THR A 92 1.62 -6.14 -15.04
CA THR A 92 1.97 -5.90 -13.63
C THR A 92 0.82 -5.29 -12.84
N LEU A 93 0.03 -4.39 -13.43
CA LEU A 93 -1.18 -3.90 -12.78
C LEU A 93 -2.26 -4.99 -12.63
N ALA A 94 -2.44 -5.84 -13.64
CA ALA A 94 -3.38 -6.96 -13.58
C ALA A 94 -2.99 -7.98 -12.50
N ILE A 95 -1.71 -8.34 -12.41
CA ILE A 95 -1.19 -9.19 -11.33
C ILE A 95 -1.39 -8.49 -9.97
N GLY A 96 -1.09 -7.19 -9.88
CA GLY A 96 -1.38 -6.35 -8.71
C GLY A 96 -2.81 -6.45 -8.24
N PHE A 97 -3.75 -6.31 -9.18
CA PHE A 97 -5.17 -6.41 -8.90
C PHE A 97 -5.58 -7.81 -8.42
N ILE A 98 -5.11 -8.87 -9.08
CA ILE A 98 -5.37 -10.26 -8.66
C ILE A 98 -4.84 -10.52 -7.25
N VAL A 99 -3.60 -10.09 -6.96
CA VAL A 99 -3.00 -10.22 -5.62
C VAL A 99 -3.83 -9.47 -4.59
N PHE A 100 -4.30 -8.25 -4.90
CA PHE A 100 -5.17 -7.49 -4.02
C PHE A 100 -6.49 -8.24 -3.72
N ILE A 101 -7.16 -8.81 -4.74
CA ILE A 101 -8.41 -9.56 -4.54
C ILE A 101 -8.19 -10.81 -3.68
N ILE A 102 -7.16 -11.62 -3.98
CA ILE A 102 -6.85 -12.83 -3.21
C ILE A 102 -6.53 -12.49 -1.76
N THR A 103 -5.73 -11.45 -1.54
CA THR A 103 -5.35 -11.01 -0.18
C THR A 103 -6.54 -10.44 0.57
N PHE A 104 -7.42 -9.69 -0.09
CA PHE A 104 -8.66 -9.18 0.49
C PHE A 104 -9.59 -10.31 0.92
N ILE A 105 -9.86 -11.30 0.06
CA ILE A 105 -10.70 -12.47 0.37
C ILE A 105 -10.09 -13.27 1.54
N ARG A 106 -8.78 -13.56 1.47
CA ARG A 106 -8.08 -14.28 2.55
C ARG A 106 -8.22 -13.54 3.88
N PHE A 107 -8.04 -12.22 3.88
CA PHE A 107 -8.15 -11.40 5.08
C PHE A 107 -9.58 -11.37 5.62
N TYR A 108 -10.58 -11.28 4.74
CA TYR A 108 -11.99 -11.34 5.10
C TYR A 108 -12.36 -12.68 5.76
N ILE A 109 -11.92 -13.82 5.20
CA ILE A 109 -12.12 -15.15 5.80
C ILE A 109 -11.47 -15.24 7.18
N LEU A 110 -10.24 -14.71 7.32
CA LEU A 110 -9.54 -14.68 8.61
C LEU A 110 -10.29 -13.86 9.66
N LEU A 111 -10.93 -12.77 9.25
CA LEU A 111 -11.76 -11.92 10.11
C LEU A 111 -13.03 -12.65 10.56
N LYS A 112 -13.77 -13.25 9.61
CA LYS A 112 -15.01 -14.01 9.90
C LYS A 112 -14.75 -15.19 10.84
N ASN A 113 -13.60 -15.85 10.72
CA ASN A 113 -13.22 -16.98 11.58
C ASN A 113 -12.77 -16.56 12.99
N GLY A 114 -12.89 -15.27 13.37
CA GLY A 114 -12.56 -14.81 14.72
C GLY A 114 -11.08 -14.95 15.08
N LYS A 115 -10.19 -15.19 14.10
CA LYS A 115 -8.76 -15.42 14.36
C LYS A 115 -8.05 -14.20 14.93
N TYR A 116 -8.68 -13.02 14.87
CA TYR A 116 -8.19 -11.76 15.45
C TYR A 116 -8.88 -11.38 16.78
N ARG A 117 -9.69 -12.27 17.39
CA ARG A 117 -10.30 -12.03 18.71
C ARG A 117 -9.23 -11.96 19.80
N LYS A 118 -9.47 -11.15 20.84
CA LYS A 118 -8.59 -11.03 22.01
C LYS A 118 -8.34 -12.43 22.60
N GLY A 119 -7.08 -12.82 22.75
CA GLY A 119 -6.66 -14.16 23.22
C GLY A 119 -6.43 -15.20 22.11
N ALA A 120 -6.72 -14.91 20.85
CA ALA A 120 -6.44 -15.83 19.74
C ALA A 120 -4.93 -15.91 19.42
N LYS A 121 -4.48 -17.01 18.77
CA LYS A 121 -3.08 -17.20 18.34
C LYS A 121 -2.53 -16.00 17.56
N LYS A 122 -3.33 -15.32 16.72
CA LYS A 122 -2.88 -14.13 15.99
C LYS A 122 -2.82 -12.86 16.82
N ASP A 123 -3.60 -12.75 17.88
CA ASP A 123 -3.50 -11.64 18.84
C ASP A 123 -2.22 -11.79 19.69
N TYR A 124 -1.90 -13.01 20.13
CA TYR A 124 -0.59 -13.29 20.76
C TYR A 124 0.57 -13.01 19.80
N GLN A 125 0.45 -13.41 18.53
CA GLN A 125 1.40 -13.01 17.49
C GLN A 125 1.46 -11.47 17.41
N ARG A 126 0.36 -10.74 17.21
CA ARG A 126 0.37 -9.27 17.11
C ARG A 126 0.99 -8.56 18.33
N ARG A 127 0.73 -9.03 19.55
CA ARG A 127 1.33 -8.48 20.78
C ARG A 127 2.82 -8.80 20.91
N LYS A 128 3.24 -10.01 20.50
CA LYS A 128 4.65 -10.44 20.48
C LYS A 128 5.42 -9.92 19.25
N PHE A 129 4.72 -9.50 18.20
CA PHE A 129 5.21 -9.04 16.89
C PHE A 129 5.60 -7.55 16.87
N LYS A 130 5.87 -6.93 18.02
CA LYS A 130 6.68 -5.69 18.05
C LYS A 130 8.10 -5.88 17.46
N GLY A 131 8.53 -7.11 17.14
CA GLY A 131 9.89 -7.41 16.67
C GLY A 131 10.02 -8.08 15.29
N LYS A 132 9.40 -9.24 15.03
CA LYS A 132 9.70 -10.04 13.82
C LYS A 132 8.57 -11.01 13.47
N SER A 133 7.91 -10.84 12.32
CA SER A 133 7.52 -11.97 11.44
C SER A 133 6.66 -11.49 10.25
N LEU A 134 7.27 -11.42 9.08
CA LEU A 134 6.64 -11.25 7.77
C LEU A 134 6.27 -12.60 7.10
N LEU A 135 6.28 -13.71 7.84
CA LEU A 135 6.21 -15.06 7.26
C LEU A 135 4.92 -15.38 6.45
N PRO A 136 3.70 -15.00 6.89
CA PRO A 136 2.48 -15.25 6.10
C PRO A 136 2.32 -14.33 4.89
N ILE A 137 3.17 -13.30 4.80
CA ILE A 137 3.22 -12.24 3.79
C ILE A 137 4.16 -12.65 2.65
N ALA A 138 5.24 -13.37 2.97
CA ALA A 138 6.31 -13.74 2.05
C ALA A 138 5.90 -14.68 0.91
N ILE A 139 4.96 -15.61 1.15
CA ILE A 139 4.66 -16.70 0.20
C ILE A 139 3.95 -16.21 -1.07
N PRO A 140 2.77 -15.54 -1.02
CA PRO A 140 2.11 -15.07 -2.23
C PRO A 140 2.83 -13.89 -2.89
N ALA A 141 3.50 -13.03 -2.10
CA ALA A 141 4.32 -11.94 -2.64
C ALA A 141 5.54 -12.49 -3.41
N GLY A 142 6.17 -13.57 -2.92
CA GLY A 142 7.31 -14.21 -3.58
C GLY A 142 6.97 -14.79 -4.95
N ILE A 143 5.83 -15.46 -5.11
CA ILE A 143 5.43 -16.07 -6.39
C ILE A 143 5.22 -14.99 -7.47
N GLY A 144 4.51 -13.91 -7.14
CA GLY A 144 4.29 -12.80 -8.08
C GLY A 144 5.59 -12.11 -8.49
N ILE A 145 6.50 -11.90 -7.53
CA ILE A 145 7.83 -11.33 -7.79
C ILE A 145 8.63 -12.23 -8.73
N VAL A 146 8.62 -13.56 -8.54
CA VAL A 146 9.34 -14.50 -9.42
C VAL A 146 8.84 -14.44 -10.86
N PHE A 147 7.54 -14.39 -11.10
CA PHE A 147 7.00 -14.26 -12.47
C PHE A 147 7.41 -12.94 -13.13
N ILE A 148 7.45 -11.86 -12.37
CA ILE A 148 7.89 -10.55 -12.86
C ILE A 148 9.38 -10.58 -13.20
N ILE A 149 10.21 -11.19 -12.34
CA ILE A 149 11.64 -11.38 -12.60
C ILE A 149 11.84 -12.17 -13.90
N GLN A 150 11.12 -13.29 -14.06
CA GLN A 150 11.23 -14.11 -15.27
C GLN A 150 10.79 -13.36 -16.52
N TYR A 151 9.70 -12.59 -16.45
CA TYR A 151 9.25 -11.77 -17.57
C TYR A 151 10.28 -10.70 -17.92
N LEU A 152 10.78 -9.96 -16.92
CA LEU A 152 11.79 -8.93 -17.10
C LEU A 152 13.03 -9.49 -17.82
N ILE A 153 13.61 -10.59 -17.31
CA ILE A 153 14.82 -11.21 -17.88
C ILE A 153 14.61 -11.73 -19.30
N ARG A 154 13.39 -12.19 -19.64
CA ARG A 154 13.10 -12.76 -20.97
C ARG A 154 12.75 -11.72 -22.02
N THR A 155 12.13 -10.62 -21.62
CA THR A 155 11.58 -9.62 -22.54
C THR A 155 12.53 -8.45 -22.75
N PHE A 156 13.34 -8.10 -21.75
CA PHE A 156 14.19 -6.91 -21.80
C PHE A 156 15.68 -7.27 -21.75
N ASP A 157 16.43 -6.71 -22.70
CA ASP A 157 17.89 -6.71 -22.66
C ASP A 157 18.36 -5.57 -21.76
N PHE A 158 18.78 -5.91 -20.54
CA PHE A 158 19.15 -4.93 -19.54
C PHE A 158 20.60 -4.50 -19.70
N ALA A 159 20.81 -3.19 -19.78
CA ALA A 159 22.16 -2.62 -19.83
C ALA A 159 22.96 -2.82 -18.52
N SER A 160 22.29 -2.98 -17.36
CA SER A 160 22.97 -3.16 -16.07
C SER A 160 22.16 -3.98 -15.04
N ALA A 161 22.86 -4.82 -14.27
CA ALA A 161 22.27 -5.61 -13.18
C ALA A 161 21.67 -4.73 -12.06
N GLU A 162 22.23 -3.54 -11.85
CA GLU A 162 21.74 -2.58 -10.86
C GLU A 162 20.31 -2.13 -11.18
N THR A 163 20.00 -1.87 -12.46
CA THR A 163 18.66 -1.45 -12.87
C THR A 163 17.63 -2.56 -12.64
N ILE A 164 18.01 -3.81 -12.93
CA ILE A 164 17.16 -4.98 -12.67
C ILE A 164 16.82 -5.07 -11.18
N ILE A 165 17.83 -4.98 -10.31
CA ILE A 165 17.65 -5.09 -8.86
C ILE A 165 16.77 -3.94 -8.35
N MET A 166 17.00 -2.72 -8.83
CA MET A 166 16.20 -1.54 -8.46
C MET A 166 14.74 -1.71 -8.89
N ALA A 167 14.50 -2.13 -10.14
CA ALA A 167 13.14 -2.35 -10.65
C ALA A 167 12.40 -3.44 -9.86
N ILE A 168 13.04 -4.58 -9.60
CA ILE A 168 12.48 -5.67 -8.81
C ILE A 168 12.16 -5.19 -7.39
N LEU A 169 13.06 -4.46 -6.75
CA LEU A 169 12.86 -3.97 -5.40
C LEU A 169 11.68 -3.00 -5.33
N MET A 170 11.59 -2.04 -6.25
CA MET A 170 10.51 -1.06 -6.29
C MET A 170 9.15 -1.70 -6.59
N ILE A 171 9.11 -2.66 -7.51
CA ILE A 171 7.92 -3.47 -7.79
C ILE A 171 7.53 -4.31 -6.57
N GLY A 172 8.50 -4.95 -5.91
CA GLY A 172 8.27 -5.71 -4.69
C GLY A 172 7.68 -4.86 -3.55
N LEU A 173 8.14 -3.62 -3.40
CA LEU A 173 7.58 -2.67 -2.44
C LEU A 173 6.15 -2.27 -2.79
N PHE A 174 5.84 -2.06 -4.08
CA PHE A 174 4.47 -1.84 -4.56
C PHE A 174 3.53 -2.99 -4.18
N TYR A 175 3.91 -4.24 -4.46
CA TYR A 175 3.11 -5.42 -4.08
C TYR A 175 2.98 -5.57 -2.57
N THR A 176 4.02 -5.24 -1.81
CA THR A 176 3.96 -5.25 -0.35
C THR A 176 2.90 -4.27 0.16
N LYS A 177 2.78 -3.07 -0.43
CA LYS A 177 1.73 -2.12 -0.05
C LYS A 177 0.33 -2.55 -0.48
N LEU A 178 0.18 -3.19 -1.64
CA LEU A 178 -1.07 -3.82 -2.06
C LEU A 178 -1.52 -4.91 -1.09
N PHE A 179 -0.59 -5.72 -0.58
CA PHE A 179 -0.88 -6.75 0.41
C PHE A 179 -1.32 -6.17 1.77
N VAL A 180 -0.72 -5.05 2.18
CA VAL A 180 -1.05 -4.36 3.45
C VAL A 180 -2.38 -3.60 3.35
N LEU A 181 -2.82 -3.22 2.15
CA LEU A 181 -4.03 -2.41 1.93
C LEU A 181 -5.31 -3.05 2.51
N PRO A 182 -5.63 -4.35 2.30
CA PRO A 182 -6.78 -4.98 2.94
C PRO A 182 -6.82 -4.83 4.47
N GLU A 183 -5.68 -4.92 5.15
CA GLU A 183 -5.61 -4.72 6.61
C GLU A 183 -5.95 -3.27 6.99
N GLN A 184 -5.42 -2.30 6.24
CA GLN A 184 -5.75 -0.88 6.43
C GLN A 184 -7.25 -0.62 6.22
N LEU A 185 -7.87 -1.23 5.20
CA LEU A 185 -9.30 -1.10 4.91
C LEU A 185 -10.18 -1.74 5.99
N VAL A 186 -9.78 -2.88 6.55
CA VAL A 186 -10.53 -3.48 7.67
C VAL A 186 -10.41 -2.63 8.93
N LEU A 187 -9.24 -2.07 9.23
CA LEU A 187 -9.10 -1.13 10.36
C LEU A 187 -9.95 0.13 10.14
N GLN A 188 -10.05 0.62 8.90
CA GLN A 188 -10.95 1.72 8.54
C GLN A 188 -12.41 1.32 8.81
N TYR A 189 -12.84 0.13 8.37
CA TYR A 189 -14.17 -0.39 8.65
C TYR A 189 -14.45 -0.49 10.16
N CYS A 190 -13.51 -1.05 10.93
CA CYS A 190 -13.62 -1.15 12.39
C CYS A 190 -13.77 0.24 13.04
N LYS A 191 -13.02 1.24 12.58
CA LYS A 191 -13.09 2.61 13.10
C LYS A 191 -14.41 3.31 12.75
N ILE A 192 -15.04 2.94 11.64
CA ILE A 192 -16.36 3.41 11.25
C ILE A 192 -17.45 2.75 12.11
N ARG A 193 -17.37 1.43 12.29
CA ARG A 193 -18.40 0.60 12.95
C ARG A 193 -18.34 0.64 14.48
N PHE A 194 -17.16 0.65 15.08
CA PHE A 194 -16.97 0.56 16.53
C PHE A 194 -16.44 1.87 17.10
N ASP A 195 -17.15 2.43 18.08
CA ASP A 195 -16.78 3.73 18.65
C ASP A 195 -15.54 3.63 19.55
N SER A 196 -15.27 2.46 20.14
CA SER A 196 -14.07 2.16 20.95
C SER A 196 -12.73 2.29 20.18
N PHE A 197 -12.77 2.32 18.85
CA PHE A 197 -11.60 2.58 18.00
C PHE A 197 -11.34 4.08 17.78
N ASN A 198 -12.19 4.96 18.32
CA ASN A 198 -12.06 6.41 18.27
C ASN A 198 -11.65 6.97 19.64
N TYR A 199 -11.09 8.18 19.60
CA TYR A 199 -10.68 8.93 20.77
C TYR A 199 -11.77 9.92 21.20
N GLU A 200 -11.90 10.13 22.50
CA GLU A 200 -12.62 11.26 23.09
C GLU A 200 -11.86 12.57 22.87
N GLN A 201 -12.53 13.72 23.02
CA GLN A 201 -11.88 15.03 22.83
C GLN A 201 -10.70 15.28 23.79
N ASN A 202 -10.70 14.65 24.95
CA ASN A 202 -9.59 14.66 25.91
C ASN A 202 -8.35 13.88 25.42
N GLY A 203 -8.44 13.17 24.29
CA GLY A 203 -7.36 12.36 23.73
C GLY A 203 -7.29 10.91 24.25
N ARG A 204 -8.21 10.49 25.12
CA ARG A 204 -8.30 9.10 25.61
C ARG A 204 -9.08 8.25 24.61
N LEU A 205 -8.72 6.96 24.52
CA LEU A 205 -9.51 5.99 23.75
C LEU A 205 -10.89 5.82 24.41
N LYS A 206 -11.95 5.78 23.58
CA LYS A 206 -13.30 5.53 24.08
C LYS A 206 -13.39 4.13 24.69
N PRO A 207 -14.03 3.96 25.86
CA PRO A 207 -14.20 2.64 26.47
C PRO A 207 -15.04 1.72 25.58
N VAL A 208 -14.82 0.41 25.70
CA VAL A 208 -15.69 -0.58 25.06
C VAL A 208 -17.06 -0.52 25.73
N ARG A 209 -18.13 -0.44 24.93
CA ARG A 209 -19.51 -0.44 25.41
C ARG A 209 -20.22 -1.71 24.95
N ASP A 210 -21.11 -2.25 25.79
CA ASP A 210 -22.00 -3.36 25.42
C ASP A 210 -23.13 -2.90 24.47
N GLU A 211 -24.02 -3.82 24.08
CA GLU A 211 -25.17 -3.52 23.21
C GLU A 211 -26.17 -2.55 23.87
N ASP A 212 -26.19 -2.48 25.20
CA ASP A 212 -27.03 -1.61 26.01
C ASP A 212 -26.35 -0.25 26.33
N GLY A 213 -25.12 -0.03 25.85
CA GLY A 213 -24.35 1.20 26.02
C GLY A 213 -23.56 1.30 27.33
N ASN A 214 -23.54 0.25 28.16
CA ASN A 214 -22.78 0.22 29.41
C ASN A 214 -21.29 0.04 29.15
N ILE A 215 -20.45 0.68 29.97
CA ILE A 215 -19.00 0.55 29.88
C ILE A 215 -18.59 -0.84 30.39
N ILE A 216 -17.97 -1.64 29.51
CA ILE A 216 -17.36 -2.90 29.89
C ILE A 216 -15.99 -2.57 30.49
N MET A 217 -15.90 -2.59 31.82
CA MET A 217 -14.60 -2.51 32.51
C MET A 217 -13.95 -3.89 32.46
N GLU A 218 -12.98 -4.07 31.56
CA GLU A 218 -12.00 -5.16 31.61
C GLU A 218 -10.81 -4.81 32.51
#